data_AF-A0A4R5EST9-F1
#
_entry.id   AF-A0A4R5EST9-F1
#
_cell.length_a   1.000
_cell.length_b   1.000
_cell.length_c   1.000
_cell.angle_alpha   90.00
_cell.angle_beta   90.00
_cell.angle_gamma   90.00
#
_symmetry.space_group_name_H-M   'P 1'
#
loop_
_entity.id
_entity.type
_entity.pdbx_description
1 polymer ?
#
loop_
_entity_poly.entity_id
_entity_poly.type
_entity_poly.pdbx_seq_one_letter_code
_entity_poly.pdbx_strand_id
1 'polypeptide(L)' 'MTTNPFEDENGSYLVLVNDENQHSLWPAGIDVPAGWRVALEESPRAACLSYVETHWTDMRPASLTRS' A
#
# COMPACT_ATOMS: atom_id res chain seq x y z
N MET A 1 16.82 7.02 15.04
CA MET A 1 17.41 6.46 13.81
C MET A 1 16.55 5.28 13.40
N THR A 2 15.35 5.51 12.87
CA THR A 2 14.54 4.40 12.33
C THR A 2 15.01 4.19 10.91
N THR A 3 15.97 3.28 10.73
CA THR A 3 16.66 3.02 9.44
C THR A 3 15.91 2.00 8.58
N ASN A 4 14.62 1.79 8.86
CA ASN A 4 13.82 0.81 8.16
C ASN A 4 13.17 1.48 6.94
N PRO A 5 13.51 1.10 5.70
CA PRO A 5 12.94 1.70 4.49
C PRO A 5 11.42 1.49 4.35
N PHE A 6 10.81 0.65 5.19
CA PHE A 6 9.37 0.46 5.29
C PHE A 6 8.68 1.39 6.31
N GLU A 7 9.45 2.08 7.15
CA GLU A 7 8.96 2.98 8.20
C GLU A 7 9.34 4.45 7.95
N ASP A 8 9.88 4.76 6.76
CA ASP A 8 10.20 6.12 6.39
C ASP A 8 8.93 6.86 5.97
N GLU A 9 8.46 7.81 6.78
CA GLU A 9 7.23 8.58 6.46
C GLU A 9 7.41 9.58 5.31
N ASN A 10 8.66 9.97 5.01
CA ASN A 10 9.00 10.86 3.90
C ASN A 10 9.44 10.10 2.65
N GLY A 11 9.56 8.77 2.74
CA GLY A 11 9.94 7.88 1.66
C GLY A 11 8.81 7.70 0.65
N SER A 12 9.21 7.35 -0.57
CA SER A 12 8.27 7.03 -1.63
C SER A 12 7.92 5.54 -1.60
N TYR A 13 6.63 5.25 -1.74
CA TYR A 13 6.08 3.91 -1.75
C TYR A 13 5.26 3.68 -3.01
N LEU A 14 5.08 2.40 -3.31
CA LEU A 14 4.23 1.85 -4.34
C LEU A 14 3.12 1.08 -3.62
N VAL A 15 1.93 1.09 -4.21
CA VAL A 15 0.89 0.13 -3.81
C VAL A 15 0.96 -1.01 -4.80
N LEU A 16 1.28 -2.19 -4.32
CA LEU A 16 1.25 -3.40 -5.10
C LEU A 16 -0.07 -4.14 -4.89
N VAL A 17 -0.55 -4.78 -5.94
CA VAL A 17 -1.70 -5.69 -5.91
C VAL A 17 -1.31 -7.02 -6.53
N ASN A 18 -1.71 -8.12 -5.90
CA ASN A 18 -1.55 -9.45 -6.48
C ASN A 18 -2.81 -9.90 -7.25
N ASP A 19 -2.75 -11.06 -7.90
CA ASP A 19 -3.92 -11.64 -8.59
C ASP A 19 -5.06 -12.04 -7.62
N GLU A 20 -4.79 -12.12 -6.31
CA GLU A 20 -5.79 -12.34 -5.26
C GLU A 20 -6.41 -11.02 -4.73
N ASN A 21 -6.12 -9.89 -5.38
CA ASN A 21 -6.60 -8.55 -5.02
C ASN A 21 -6.16 -8.08 -3.62
N GLN A 22 -5.07 -8.65 -3.10
CA GLN A 22 -4.44 -8.20 -1.86
C GLN A 22 -3.53 -7.02 -2.15
N HIS A 23 -3.61 -5.99 -1.31
CA HIS A 23 -2.81 -4.78 -1.44
C HIS A 23 -1.63 -4.82 -0.46
N SER A 24 -0.45 -4.41 -0.93
CA SER A 24 0.76 -4.31 -0.09
C SER A 24 1.48 -2.99 -0.35
N LEU A 25 1.93 -2.33 0.71
CA LEU A 25 2.79 -1.15 0.60
C LEU A 25 4.23 -1.62 0.35
N TRP A 26 4.85 -1.13 -0.71
CA TRP A 26 6.19 -1.52 -1.10
C TRP A 26 7.07 -0.29 -1.33
N PRO A 27 8.26 -0.18 -0.73
CA PRO A 27 9.13 0.97 -0.94
C PRO A 27 9.60 1.04 -2.40
N ALA A 28 9.55 2.22 -3.01
CA ALA A 28 9.83 2.41 -4.44
C ALA A 28 11.29 2.08 -4.83
N GLY A 29 12.21 2.11 -3.86
CA GLY A 29 13.61 1.74 -4.05
C GLY A 29 13.90 0.25 -4.07
N ILE A 30 12.89 -0.63 -3.96
CA ILE A 30 13.05 -2.09 -3.99
C ILE A 30 12.30 -2.67 -5.19
N ASP A 31 12.98 -3.56 -5.93
CA ASP A 31 12.38 -4.29 -7.05
C ASP A 31 11.09 -5.02 -6.65
N VAL A 32 10.10 -4.96 -7.54
CA VAL A 32 8.79 -5.57 -7.32
C VAL A 32 8.89 -7.09 -7.53
N PRO A 33 8.45 -7.91 -6.56
CA PRO A 33 8.48 -9.35 -6.72
C PRO A 33 7.55 -9.84 -7.84
N ALA A 34 7.93 -10.93 -8.50
CA ALA A 34 7.10 -11.56 -9.52
C ALA A 34 5.74 -11.99 -8.95
N GLY A 35 4.67 -11.76 -9.73
CA GLY A 35 3.29 -12.03 -9.31
C GLY A 35 2.59 -10.85 -8.63
N TRP A 36 3.30 -9.75 -8.39
CA TRP A 36 2.73 -8.49 -7.95
C TRP A 36 2.71 -7.46 -9.08
N ARG A 37 1.66 -6.65 -9.12
CA ARG A 37 1.48 -5.57 -10.09
C ARG A 37 1.42 -4.25 -9.36
N VAL A 38 1.97 -3.20 -9.96
CA VAL A 38 1.88 -1.84 -9.40
C VAL A 38 0.47 -1.33 -9.62
N ALA A 39 -0.28 -1.16 -8.53
CA ALA A 39 -1.60 -0.52 -8.52
C ALA A 39 -1.48 1.01 -8.39
N LEU A 40 -0.51 1.47 -7.59
CA LEU A 40 -0.14 2.88 -7.48
C LEU A 40 1.37 3.03 -7.64
N GLU A 41 1.75 3.91 -8.55
CA GLU A 41 3.13 4.34 -8.82
C GLU A 41 3.71 5.20 -7.68
N GLU A 42 4.99 5.56 -7.79
CA GLU A 42 5.79 6.14 -6.71
C GLU A 42 5.10 7.36 -6.08
N SER A 43 4.62 7.19 -4.85
CA SER A 43 3.79 8.17 -4.15
C SER A 43 4.18 8.26 -2.67
N PRO A 44 3.95 9.41 -2.02
CA PRO A 44 4.16 9.53 -0.58
C PRO A 44 3.27 8.56 0.17
N ARG A 45 3.72 8.11 1.35
CA ARG A 45 2.99 7.14 2.20
C ARG A 45 1.53 7.52 2.42
N ALA A 46 1.23 8.80 2.65
CA ALA A 46 -0.14 9.28 2.84
C ALA A 46 -1.03 9.07 1.61
N ALA A 47 -0.50 9.28 0.41
CA ALA A 47 -1.23 9.04 -0.84
C ALA A 47 -1.44 7.55 -1.08
N CYS A 48 -0.44 6.71 -0.78
CA CYS A 48 -0.58 5.25 -0.86
C CYS A 48 -1.66 4.74 0.10
N LEU A 49 -1.69 5.21 1.35
CA LEU A 49 -2.72 4.89 2.32
C LEU A 49 -4.11 5.31 1.81
N SER A 50 -4.25 6.53 1.32
CA SER A 50 -5.53 7.02 0.79
C SER A 50 -6.00 6.23 -0.44
N TYR A 51 -5.06 5.82 -1.31
CA TYR A 51 -5.35 4.95 -2.44
C TYR A 51 -5.85 3.59 -1.96
N VAL A 52 -5.18 2.97 -1.00
CA VAL A 52 -5.60 1.70 -0.41
C VAL A 52 -6.97 1.83 0.27
N GLU A 53 -7.22 2.89 1.04
CA GLU A 53 -8.53 3.14 1.66
C GLU A 53 -9.66 3.31 0.63
N THR A 54 -9.36 3.88 -0.54
CA THR A 54 -10.34 4.13 -1.61
C THR A 54 -10.56 2.91 -2.51
N HIS A 55 -9.47 2.23 -2.90
CA HIS A 55 -9.48 1.12 -3.85
C HIS A 55 -9.65 -0.24 -3.20
N TRP A 56 -9.16 -0.41 -1.98
CA TRP A 56 -9.45 -1.59 -1.16
C TRP A 56 -10.74 -1.34 -0.36
N THR A 57 -11.79 -0.97 -1.11
CA THR A 57 -13.12 -0.59 -0.60
C THR A 57 -13.89 -1.79 -0.01
N ASP A 58 -13.43 -3.01 -0.29
CA ASP A 58 -13.96 -4.27 0.24
C ASP A 58 -13.04 -4.85 1.34
N MET A 59 -12.79 -4.03 2.36
CA MET A 59 -11.96 -4.37 3.55
C MET A 59 -12.73 -4.45 4.86
N ARG A 60 -14.05 -4.60 4.80
CA ARG A 60 -14.84 -4.82 6.01
C ARG A 60 -15.16 -6.30 6.16
N PRO A 61 -14.84 -6.98 7.28
CA PRO A 61 -15.95 -7.67 7.94
C PRO A 61 -16.96 -6.58 8.31
N ALA A 62 -18.23 -6.75 7.94
CA ALA A 62 -19.33 -5.77 8.03
C ALA A 62 -19.63 -5.17 9.43
N SER A 63 -18.76 -5.34 10.42
CA SER A 63 -19.01 -5.05 11.84
C SER A 63 -18.45 -3.73 12.37
N LEU A 64 -17.64 -2.99 11.61
CA LEU A 64 -17.00 -1.75 12.10
C LEU A 64 -17.44 -0.47 11.35
N THR A 65 -18.69 -0.41 10.91
CA THR A 65 -19.40 0.88 10.85
C THR A 65 -20.11 1.08 12.19
N ARG A 66 -19.38 1.64 13.15
CA ARG A 66 -19.91 2.17 14.41
C ARG A 66 -18.83 3.12 14.90
N SER A 67 -19.05 4.42 14.99
CA SER A 67 -20.13 5.13 15.69
C SER A 67 -20.24 6.57 15.23
#